data_AF-A0A848GQL4-F1
#
_entry.id   AF-A0A848GQL4-F1
#
_cell.length_a   1.000
_cell.length_b   1.000
_cell.length_c   1.000
_cell.angle_alpha   90.00
_cell.angle_beta   90.00
_cell.angle_gamma   90.00
#
_symmetry.space_group_name_H-M   'P 1'
#
loop_
_entity.id
_entity.type
_entity.pdbx_description
1 polymer ?
#
loop_
_entity_poly.entity_id
_entity_poly.type
_entity_poly.pdbx_seq_one_letter_code
_entity_poly.pdbx_strand_id
1 'polypeptide(L)'
;MKKNMLLACLFVASTSAFAQAQKPGTPVAATSANTANAPFDIRDRLVELALKNPGIKVRDFERDKAVAELNKAGASWLNYVTVSSNLNEVSLGKYRGTTDPRNSLFYPLWNVGISVPLGSLVQKGSDVRVARRNLDIASAQQESAHRQIKAMILSKYHDYLMNKELLTIQNEVVEDDYAIFSQAEAKLATGSISYEEYSSASKKYNDDRFKKMNIERDLNVVKLEIEEIIGTKLDDVLAQH
;
A
#
# COMPACT_ATOMS: atom_id res chain seq x y z
N MET A 1 -34.18 -52.92 19.28
CA MET A 1 -34.44 -52.07 20.46
C MET A 1 -33.45 -50.91 20.42
N LYS A 2 -33.97 -49.69 20.37
CA LYS A 2 -33.24 -48.43 20.17
C LYS A 2 -32.71 -47.92 21.51
N LYS A 3 -31.51 -47.34 21.54
CA LYS A 3 -31.16 -46.32 22.54
C LYS A 3 -30.16 -45.33 21.94
N ASN A 4 -30.72 -44.25 21.41
CA ASN A 4 -30.03 -43.02 21.07
C ASN A 4 -29.72 -42.28 22.38
N MET A 5 -28.51 -41.77 22.54
CA MET A 5 -28.19 -40.79 23.58
C MET A 5 -27.64 -39.54 22.90
N LEU A 6 -28.54 -38.60 22.64
CA LEU A 6 -28.25 -37.26 22.16
C LEU A 6 -28.10 -36.37 23.40
N LEU A 7 -26.92 -35.79 23.58
CA LEU A 7 -26.66 -34.76 24.58
C LEU A 7 -26.77 -33.39 23.87
N ALA A 8 -27.88 -32.70 24.08
CA ALA A 8 -28.10 -31.34 23.62
C ALA A 8 -27.99 -30.41 24.84
N CYS A 9 -26.97 -29.54 24.86
CA CYS A 9 -26.87 -28.45 25.83
C CYS A 9 -27.23 -27.13 25.15
N LEU A 10 -28.07 -26.38 25.86
CA LEU A 10 -28.84 -25.22 25.43
C LEU A 10 -27.97 -24.05 24.95
N PHE A 11 -28.37 -23.47 23.82
CA PHE A 11 -28.15 -22.06 23.49
C PHE A 11 -29.16 -21.21 24.27
N VAL A 12 -28.67 -20.32 25.14
CA VAL A 12 -29.48 -19.23 25.72
C VAL A 12 -29.30 -18.00 24.84
N ALA A 13 -30.35 -17.66 24.10
CA ALA A 13 -30.48 -16.39 23.40
C ALA A 13 -31.08 -15.35 24.35
N SER A 14 -30.30 -14.34 24.72
CA SER A 14 -30.79 -13.14 25.42
C SER A 14 -30.87 -11.98 24.43
N THR A 15 -32.08 -11.66 24.03
CA THR A 15 -32.45 -10.45 23.29
C THR A 15 -32.51 -9.26 24.24
N SER A 16 -31.57 -8.33 24.14
CA SER A 16 -31.69 -6.98 24.72
C SER A 16 -32.21 -6.01 23.67
N ALA A 17 -33.31 -5.36 24.01
CA ALA A 17 -34.05 -4.41 23.21
C ALA A 17 -33.25 -3.12 22.93
N PHE A 18 -33.38 -2.62 21.70
CA PHE A 18 -32.93 -1.30 21.29
C PHE A 18 -33.86 -0.23 21.88
N ALA A 19 -33.30 0.70 22.66
CA ALA A 19 -33.95 1.96 23.00
C ALA A 19 -33.49 3.05 22.01
N GLN A 20 -34.44 3.67 21.32
CA GLN A 20 -34.20 4.85 20.48
C GLN A 20 -34.12 6.09 21.38
N ALA A 21 -32.99 6.79 21.35
CA ALA A 21 -32.85 8.14 21.89
C ALA A 21 -32.56 9.11 20.75
N GLN A 22 -33.43 10.12 20.61
CA GLN A 22 -33.41 11.14 19.56
C GLN A 22 -32.50 12.32 20.00
N LYS A 23 -31.58 12.73 19.12
CA LYS A 23 -30.56 13.78 19.32
C LYS A 23 -31.16 15.19 19.31
N PRO A 24 -30.45 16.18 19.89
CA PRO A 24 -30.33 17.50 19.25
C PRO A 24 -28.86 17.94 19.07
N GLY A 25 -28.57 18.52 17.90
CA GLY A 25 -27.38 19.35 17.64
C GLY A 25 -26.23 18.66 16.90
N THR A 26 -26.28 18.62 15.57
CA THR A 26 -25.10 18.40 14.71
C THR A 26 -24.88 19.68 13.90
N PRO A 27 -23.68 20.29 13.89
CA PRO A 27 -23.40 21.35 12.95
C PRO A 27 -23.47 20.78 11.53
N VAL A 28 -24.12 21.55 10.66
CA VAL A 28 -24.47 21.23 9.28
C VAL A 28 -23.25 20.69 8.53
N ALA A 29 -23.32 19.40 8.17
CA ALA A 29 -22.50 18.82 7.13
C ALA A 29 -22.82 19.54 5.82
N ALA A 30 -21.80 20.16 5.22
CA ALA A 30 -21.89 20.66 3.87
C ALA A 30 -22.27 19.51 2.94
N THR A 31 -23.42 19.68 2.31
CA THR A 31 -24.05 18.78 1.34
C THR A 31 -23.05 18.37 0.25
N SER A 32 -22.54 17.13 0.30
CA SER A 32 -22.01 16.46 -0.89
C SER A 32 -23.19 16.03 -1.75
N ALA A 33 -23.72 16.98 -2.52
CA ALA A 33 -24.60 16.70 -3.64
C ALA A 33 -23.74 16.50 -4.89
N ASN A 34 -24.06 15.46 -5.67
CA ASN A 34 -23.40 14.98 -6.89
C ASN A 34 -22.10 14.18 -6.72
N THR A 35 -22.23 12.87 -6.51
CA THR A 35 -21.14 11.90 -6.81
C THR A 35 -21.72 10.64 -7.44
N ALA A 36 -22.51 10.82 -8.50
CA ALA A 36 -22.95 9.70 -9.34
C ALA A 36 -22.45 9.78 -10.79
N ASN A 37 -21.89 10.92 -11.22
CA ASN A 37 -21.23 11.12 -12.52
C ASN A 37 -20.36 12.40 -12.46
N ALA A 38 -19.45 12.50 -11.49
CA ALA A 38 -18.38 13.48 -11.58
C ALA A 38 -17.27 12.87 -12.46
N PRO A 39 -16.69 13.59 -13.44
CA PRO A 39 -15.50 13.10 -14.12
C PRO A 39 -14.47 12.73 -13.04
N PHE A 40 -13.99 11.49 -13.06
CA PHE A 40 -12.97 11.03 -12.12
C PHE A 40 -11.81 12.03 -12.19
N ASP A 41 -11.46 12.66 -11.06
CA ASP A 41 -10.31 13.57 -11.04
C ASP A 41 -9.07 12.76 -11.39
N ILE A 42 -8.32 13.21 -12.40
CA ILE A 42 -7.04 12.62 -12.80
C ILE A 42 -6.11 12.42 -11.58
N ARG A 43 -6.19 13.31 -10.59
CA ARG A 43 -5.47 13.19 -9.32
C ARG A 43 -5.81 11.91 -8.57
N ASP A 44 -7.09 11.58 -8.44
CA ASP A 44 -7.53 10.38 -7.74
C ASP A 44 -7.08 9.12 -8.47
N ARG A 45 -7.11 9.14 -9.81
CA ARG A 45 -6.60 8.05 -10.64
C ARG A 45 -5.09 7.86 -10.45
N LEU A 46 -4.31 8.94 -10.43
CA LEU A 46 -2.87 8.87 -10.17
C LEU A 46 -2.57 8.31 -8.78
N VAL A 47 -3.33 8.70 -7.75
CA VAL A 47 -3.19 8.12 -6.40
C VAL A 47 -3.52 6.63 -6.41
N GLU A 48 -4.59 6.21 -7.08
CA GLU A 48 -4.97 4.80 -7.18
C GLU A 48 -3.86 3.94 -7.80
N LEU A 49 -3.23 4.43 -8.88
CA LEU A 49 -2.12 3.74 -9.52
C LEU A 49 -0.87 3.75 -8.63
N ALA A 50 -0.56 4.88 -7.99
CA ALA A 50 0.57 5.01 -7.08
C ALA A 50 0.47 4.06 -5.86
N LEU A 51 -0.73 3.80 -5.35
CA LEU A 51 -0.94 2.83 -4.26
C LEU A 51 -0.67 1.38 -4.68
N LYS A 52 -0.66 1.07 -5.98
CA LYS A 52 -0.30 -0.25 -6.52
C LYS A 52 1.22 -0.44 -6.66
N ASN A 53 2.02 0.57 -6.32
CA ASN A 53 3.47 0.54 -6.39
C ASN A 53 4.06 -0.61 -5.54
N PRO A 54 5.08 -1.35 -6.03
CA PRO A 54 5.72 -2.43 -5.28
C PRO A 54 6.22 -2.03 -3.88
N GLY A 55 6.72 -0.82 -3.70
CA GLY A 55 7.17 -0.30 -2.40
C GLY A 55 6.03 -0.21 -1.37
N ILE A 56 4.80 0.09 -1.81
CA ILE A 56 3.62 0.08 -0.95
C ILE A 56 3.18 -1.35 -0.64
N LYS A 57 3.21 -2.24 -1.62
CA LYS A 57 2.89 -3.67 -1.41
C LYS A 57 3.77 -4.34 -0.35
N VAL A 58 5.03 -3.92 -0.21
CA VAL A 58 5.90 -4.40 0.87
C VAL A 58 5.31 -4.08 2.25
N ARG A 59 4.73 -2.88 2.43
CA ARG A 59 4.09 -2.48 3.70
C ARG A 59 2.81 -3.27 3.97
N ASP A 60 2.04 -3.57 2.92
CA ASP A 60 0.89 -4.46 3.03
C ASP A 60 1.31 -5.86 3.52
N PHE A 61 2.38 -6.42 2.93
CA PHE A 61 2.90 -7.72 3.33
C PHE A 61 3.49 -7.72 4.75
N GLU A 62 4.14 -6.65 5.18
CA GLU A 62 4.63 -6.51 6.56
C GLU A 62 3.48 -6.50 7.57
N ARG A 63 2.39 -5.80 7.26
CA ARG A 63 1.18 -5.79 8.09
C ARG A 63 0.56 -7.18 8.14
N ASP A 64 0.43 -7.87 7.01
CA ASP A 64 -0.15 -9.21 6.96
C ASP A 64 0.72 -10.25 7.69
N LYS A 65 2.05 -10.10 7.63
CA LYS A 65 2.99 -10.85 8.46
C LYS A 65 2.73 -10.61 9.95
N ALA A 66 2.55 -9.35 10.37
CA ALA A 66 2.26 -9.03 11.77
C ALA A 66 0.91 -9.61 12.24
N VAL A 67 -0.11 -9.65 11.37
CA VAL A 67 -1.38 -10.36 11.64
C VAL A 67 -1.13 -11.86 11.86
N ALA A 68 -0.34 -12.49 11.00
CA ALA A 68 0.00 -13.91 11.13
C ALA A 68 0.80 -14.21 12.41
N GLU A 69 1.76 -13.37 12.77
CA GLU A 69 2.57 -13.51 13.99
C GLU A 69 1.73 -13.40 15.27
N LEU A 70 0.79 -12.47 15.29
CA LEU A 70 -0.19 -12.34 16.36
C LEU A 70 -1.10 -13.56 16.47
N ASN A 71 -1.62 -14.07 15.35
CA ASN A 71 -2.44 -15.29 15.35
C ASN A 71 -1.62 -16.49 15.85
N LYS A 72 -0.35 -16.60 15.42
CA LYS A 72 0.60 -17.61 15.91
C LYS A 72 0.86 -17.48 17.41
N ALA A 73 1.06 -16.26 17.92
CA ALA A 73 1.25 -16.01 19.35
C ALA A 73 0.00 -16.43 20.15
N GLY A 74 -1.19 -16.07 19.65
CA GLY A 74 -2.48 -16.43 20.25
C GLY A 74 -2.75 -17.94 20.22
N ALA A 75 -2.35 -18.65 19.15
CA ALA A 75 -2.49 -20.10 19.04
C ALA A 75 -1.38 -20.89 19.76
N SER A 76 -0.36 -20.22 20.30
CA SER A 76 0.82 -20.91 20.85
C SER A 76 0.56 -21.73 22.12
N TRP A 77 -0.63 -21.64 22.72
CA TRP A 77 -1.07 -22.56 23.78
C TRP A 77 -1.29 -23.99 23.27
N LEU A 78 -1.59 -24.16 21.97
CA LEU A 78 -1.73 -25.48 21.35
C LEU A 78 -0.42 -26.29 21.43
N ASN A 79 0.72 -25.63 21.59
CA ASN A 79 2.01 -26.28 21.78
C ASN A 79 2.10 -27.09 23.09
N TYR A 80 1.15 -26.91 24.02
CA TYR A 80 1.07 -27.71 25.25
C TYR A 80 0.35 -29.04 25.05
N VAL A 81 -0.42 -29.18 23.97
CA VAL A 81 -1.15 -30.40 23.65
C VAL A 81 -0.24 -31.30 22.83
N THR A 82 0.09 -32.46 23.39
CA THR A 82 0.86 -33.49 22.68
C THR A 82 -0.05 -34.65 22.33
N VAL A 83 0.01 -35.09 21.08
CA VAL A 83 -0.63 -36.32 20.63
C VAL A 83 0.47 -37.21 20.09
N SER A 84 0.66 -38.36 20.70
CA SER A 84 1.65 -39.35 20.26
C SER A 84 0.97 -40.68 20.00
N SER A 85 1.49 -41.43 19.02
CA SER A 85 1.10 -42.81 18.77
C SER A 85 2.31 -43.69 18.97
N ASN A 86 2.12 -44.81 19.65
CA ASN A 86 3.16 -45.80 19.88
C ASN A 86 2.86 -47.02 19.03
N LEU A 87 3.70 -47.25 18.01
CA LEU A 87 3.69 -48.47 17.20
C LEU A 87 4.87 -49.34 17.64
N ASN A 88 4.57 -50.54 18.11
CA ASN A 88 5.52 -51.57 18.47
C ASN A 88 5.08 -52.95 17.96
N GLU A 89 5.98 -53.93 18.00
CA GLU A 89 5.73 -55.29 17.48
C GLU A 89 4.51 -55.99 18.11
N VAL A 90 4.19 -55.67 19.37
CA VAL A 90 3.01 -56.18 20.06
C VAL A 90 1.73 -55.55 19.50
N SER A 91 1.72 -54.23 19.31
CA SER A 91 0.61 -53.48 18.73
C SER A 91 0.38 -53.73 17.24
N LEU A 92 1.44 -54.11 16.50
CA LEU A 92 1.38 -54.53 15.09
C LEU A 92 0.94 -56.00 14.92
N GLY A 93 0.68 -56.70 16.03
CA GLY A 93 0.11 -58.04 16.03
C GLY A 93 1.09 -59.18 15.78
N LYS A 94 2.41 -58.93 15.83
CA LYS A 94 3.48 -59.93 15.57
C LYS A 94 3.40 -61.15 16.51
N TYR A 95 2.87 -60.96 17.71
CA TYR A 95 2.76 -62.00 18.74
C TYR A 95 1.34 -62.55 18.92
N ARG A 96 0.35 -62.08 18.13
CA ARG A 96 -1.06 -62.50 18.25
C ARG A 96 -1.20 -63.99 17.98
N GLY A 97 -1.79 -64.71 18.93
CA GLY A 97 -2.03 -66.16 18.82
C GLY A 97 -0.77 -67.03 19.06
N THR A 98 0.32 -66.44 19.54
CA THR A 98 1.53 -67.17 19.95
C THR A 98 1.53 -67.42 21.47
N THR A 99 2.31 -68.40 21.92
CA THR A 99 2.60 -68.62 23.36
C THR A 99 3.66 -67.67 23.93
N ASP A 100 4.12 -66.70 23.13
CA ASP A 100 5.08 -65.70 23.57
C ASP A 100 4.46 -64.84 24.70
N PRO A 101 5.15 -64.62 25.84
CA PRO A 101 4.65 -63.79 26.94
C PRO A 101 4.24 -62.38 26.50
N ARG A 102 4.85 -61.87 25.42
CA ARG A 102 4.55 -60.56 24.84
C ARG A 102 3.17 -60.47 24.18
N ASN A 103 2.51 -61.60 23.89
CA ASN A 103 1.13 -61.65 23.40
C ASN A 103 0.11 -61.10 24.43
N SER A 104 0.45 -61.10 25.73
CA SER A 104 -0.40 -60.56 26.80
C SER A 104 -0.05 -59.12 27.21
N LEU A 105 0.97 -58.49 26.61
CA LEU A 105 1.35 -57.12 26.93
C LEU A 105 0.40 -56.13 26.24
N PHE A 106 -0.17 -55.20 27.03
CA PHE A 106 -1.02 -54.13 26.51
C PHE A 106 -0.23 -52.82 26.46
N TYR A 107 -0.05 -52.26 25.27
CA TYR A 107 0.58 -50.95 25.05
C TYR A 107 -0.44 -49.96 24.48
N PRO A 108 -0.61 -48.76 25.08
CA PRO A 108 -1.52 -47.75 24.55
C PRO A 108 -1.04 -47.26 23.18
N LEU A 109 -1.87 -47.48 22.16
CA LEU A 109 -1.55 -47.17 20.76
C LEU A 109 -1.54 -45.65 20.48
N TRP A 110 -2.29 -44.88 21.26
CA TRP A 110 -2.40 -43.43 21.20
C TRP A 110 -2.35 -42.85 22.62
N ASN A 111 -1.66 -41.72 22.77
CA ASN A 111 -1.50 -41.00 24.03
C ASN A 111 -1.74 -39.51 23.76
N VAL A 112 -2.53 -38.88 24.61
CA VAL A 112 -2.77 -37.43 24.57
C VAL A 112 -2.33 -36.86 25.91
N GLY A 113 -1.43 -35.88 25.87
CA GLY A 113 -0.87 -35.23 27.04
C GLY A 113 -1.03 -33.72 26.98
N ILE A 114 -1.11 -33.10 28.15
CA ILE A 114 -0.99 -31.65 28.30
C ILE A 114 0.24 -31.38 29.17
N SER A 115 1.21 -30.64 28.64
CA SER A 115 2.41 -30.22 29.39
C SER A 115 2.46 -28.70 29.43
N VAL A 116 2.21 -28.13 30.61
CA VAL A 116 2.20 -26.66 30.82
C VAL A 116 3.37 -26.29 31.74
N PRO A 117 4.46 -25.73 31.19
CA PRO A 117 5.54 -25.18 32.01
C PRO A 117 5.02 -24.00 32.83
N LEU A 118 5.32 -23.91 34.13
CA LEU A 118 4.81 -22.84 35.00
C LEU A 118 5.17 -21.42 34.52
N GLY A 119 6.39 -21.22 33.99
CA GLY A 119 6.82 -19.93 33.42
C GLY A 119 6.05 -19.50 32.17
N SER A 120 5.38 -20.45 31.50
CA SER A 120 4.67 -20.20 30.25
C SER A 120 3.37 -19.42 30.43
N LEU A 121 2.72 -19.53 31.60
CA LEU A 121 1.47 -18.82 31.91
C LEU A 121 1.65 -17.30 31.92
N VAL A 122 2.81 -16.81 32.37
CA VAL A 122 3.14 -15.39 32.38
C VAL A 122 3.66 -14.92 31.02
N GLN A 123 4.54 -15.71 30.41
CA GLN A 123 5.20 -15.33 29.16
C GLN A 123 4.22 -15.22 27.97
N LYS A 124 3.27 -16.16 27.82
CA LYS A 124 2.36 -16.16 26.66
C LYS A 124 1.46 -14.93 26.57
N GLY A 125 0.93 -14.46 27.70
CA GLY A 125 0.15 -13.23 27.72
C GLY A 125 0.98 -12.01 27.29
N SER A 126 2.26 -11.99 27.67
CA SER A 126 3.20 -10.95 27.21
C SER A 126 3.49 -11.04 25.72
N ASP A 127 3.76 -12.24 25.21
CA ASP A 127 4.04 -12.49 23.78
C ASP A 127 2.87 -12.00 22.89
N VAL A 128 1.63 -12.27 23.29
CA VAL A 128 0.43 -11.81 22.56
C VAL A 128 0.32 -10.28 22.59
N ARG A 129 0.58 -9.64 23.74
CA ARG A 129 0.59 -8.17 23.84
C ARG A 129 1.67 -7.54 22.97
N VAL A 130 2.86 -8.14 22.92
CA VAL A 130 3.96 -7.68 22.05
C VAL A 130 3.57 -7.82 20.58
N ALA A 131 3.08 -8.98 20.16
CA ALA A 131 2.64 -9.20 18.78
C ALA A 131 1.50 -8.26 18.37
N ARG A 132 0.59 -7.93 19.30
CA ARG A 132 -0.44 -6.91 19.10
C ARG A 132 0.16 -5.55 18.80
N ARG A 133 1.11 -5.09 19.63
CA ARG A 133 1.78 -3.80 19.42
C ARG A 133 2.56 -3.76 18.12
N ASN A 134 3.19 -4.86 17.72
CA ASN A 134 3.86 -4.96 16.43
C ASN A 134 2.90 -4.81 15.25
N LEU A 135 1.69 -5.37 15.34
CA LEU A 135 0.65 -5.14 14.33
C LEU A 135 0.16 -3.69 14.31
N ASP A 136 -0.04 -3.07 15.47
CA ASP A 136 -0.41 -1.64 15.54
C ASP A 136 0.65 -0.77 14.85
N ILE A 137 1.94 -1.06 15.11
CA ILE A 137 3.08 -0.38 14.48
C ILE A 137 3.08 -0.60 12.96
N ALA A 138 2.96 -1.85 12.50
CA ALA A 138 2.96 -2.16 11.07
C ALA A 138 1.77 -1.49 10.34
N SER A 139 0.60 -1.43 10.96
CA SER A 139 -0.58 -0.75 10.41
C SER A 139 -0.34 0.77 10.30
N ALA A 140 0.22 1.40 11.35
CA ALA A 140 0.55 2.82 11.31
C ALA A 140 1.63 3.15 10.26
N GLN A 141 2.62 2.26 10.08
CA GLN A 141 3.64 2.38 9.04
C GLN A 141 3.04 2.28 7.64
N GLN A 142 2.14 1.32 7.39
CA GLN A 142 1.41 1.17 6.14
C GLN A 142 0.62 2.44 5.82
N GLU A 143 -0.18 2.95 6.76
CA GLU A 143 -0.93 4.18 6.57
C GLU A 143 -0.03 5.40 6.31
N SER A 144 1.10 5.49 7.02
CA SER A 144 2.07 6.56 6.79
C SER A 144 2.63 6.50 5.38
N ALA A 145 2.99 5.30 4.90
CA ALA A 145 3.48 5.10 3.54
C ALA A 145 2.41 5.48 2.49
N HIS A 146 1.15 5.11 2.71
CA HIS A 146 0.02 5.50 1.84
C HIS A 146 -0.14 7.03 1.77
N ARG A 147 -0.04 7.72 2.91
CA ARG A 147 -0.12 9.20 2.94
C ARG A 147 1.08 9.84 2.24
N GLN A 148 2.28 9.30 2.44
CA GLN A 148 3.50 9.81 1.82
C GLN A 148 3.48 9.66 0.29
N ILE A 149 3.12 8.48 -0.23
CA ILE A 149 3.06 8.27 -1.68
C ILE A 149 1.98 9.12 -2.32
N LYS A 150 0.84 9.30 -1.64
CA LYS A 150 -0.23 10.22 -2.08
C LYS A 150 0.27 11.67 -2.15
N ALA A 151 0.95 12.16 -1.12
CA ALA A 151 1.49 13.52 -1.13
C ALA A 151 2.55 13.69 -2.25
N MET A 152 3.42 12.68 -2.42
CA MET A 152 4.47 12.68 -3.43
C MET A 152 3.88 12.74 -4.85
N ILE A 153 2.95 11.84 -5.21
CA ILE A 153 2.39 11.81 -6.56
C ILE A 153 1.62 13.08 -6.90
N LEU A 154 0.87 13.63 -5.93
CA LEU A 154 0.13 14.87 -6.14
C LEU A 154 1.09 16.07 -6.29
N SER A 155 2.15 16.14 -5.50
CA SER A 155 3.18 17.18 -5.65
C SER A 155 3.83 17.11 -7.02
N LYS A 156 4.27 15.91 -7.46
CA LYS A 156 4.87 15.72 -8.78
C LYS A 156 3.91 16.07 -9.91
N TYR A 157 2.62 15.75 -9.76
CA TYR A 157 1.62 16.16 -10.74
C TYR A 157 1.46 17.68 -10.81
N HIS A 158 1.53 18.39 -9.68
CA HIS A 158 1.57 19.85 -9.69
C HIS A 158 2.84 20.40 -10.35
N ASP A 159 4.01 19.81 -10.08
CA ASP A 159 5.27 20.19 -10.74
C ASP A 159 5.18 19.98 -12.27
N TYR A 160 4.53 18.90 -12.71
CA TYR A 160 4.28 18.63 -14.13
C TYR A 160 3.42 19.72 -14.77
N LEU A 161 2.30 20.09 -14.12
CA LEU A 161 1.43 21.16 -14.61
C LEU A 161 2.16 22.50 -14.67
N MET A 162 2.95 22.81 -13.64
CA MET A 162 3.76 24.03 -13.59
C MET A 162 4.79 24.07 -14.73
N ASN A 163 5.56 23.00 -14.94
CA ASN A 163 6.56 22.94 -16.01
C ASN A 163 5.92 23.00 -17.40
N LYS A 164 4.72 22.42 -17.56
CA LYS A 164 3.95 22.51 -18.82
C LYS A 164 3.52 23.95 -19.11
N GLU A 165 3.06 24.67 -18.10
CA GLU A 165 2.70 26.08 -18.23
C GLU A 165 3.94 26.95 -18.50
N LEU A 166 5.02 26.72 -17.77
CA LEU A 166 6.28 27.43 -17.97
C LEU A 166 6.85 27.21 -19.37
N LEU A 167 6.72 25.99 -19.91
CA LEU A 167 7.11 25.71 -21.30
C LEU A 167 6.25 26.50 -22.29
N THR A 168 4.95 26.61 -22.04
CA THR A 168 4.03 27.39 -22.88
C THR A 168 4.44 28.86 -22.91
N ILE A 169 4.66 29.47 -21.75
CA ILE A 169 5.14 30.87 -21.64
C ILE A 169 6.51 31.04 -22.31
N GLN A 170 7.44 30.12 -22.07
CA GLN A 170 8.79 30.22 -22.63
C GLN A 170 8.80 30.05 -24.15
N ASN A 171 7.86 29.29 -24.72
CA ASN A 171 7.69 29.22 -26.17
C ASN A 171 7.36 30.58 -26.77
N GLU A 172 6.40 31.30 -26.17
CA GLU A 172 6.03 32.66 -26.61
C GLU A 172 7.22 33.62 -26.53
N VAL A 173 7.98 33.59 -25.42
CA VAL A 173 9.19 34.41 -25.27
C VAL A 173 10.23 34.11 -26.35
N VAL A 174 10.47 32.83 -26.65
CA VAL A 174 11.45 32.44 -27.69
C VAL A 174 10.98 32.86 -29.08
N GLU A 175 9.67 32.82 -29.36
CA GLU A 175 9.10 33.29 -30.62
C GLU A 175 9.24 34.82 -30.79
N ASP A 176 8.97 35.58 -29.73
CA ASP A 176 9.17 37.04 -29.72
C ASP A 176 10.65 37.41 -29.91
N ASP A 177 11.56 36.74 -29.18
CA ASP A 177 13.00 36.99 -29.32
C ASP A 177 13.54 36.58 -30.68
N TYR A 178 12.98 35.53 -31.29
CA TYR A 178 13.30 35.15 -32.66
C TYR A 178 12.91 36.24 -33.66
N ALA A 179 11.73 36.85 -33.49
CA ALA A 179 11.27 37.94 -34.33
C ALA A 179 12.18 39.19 -34.17
N ILE A 180 12.57 39.52 -32.94
CA ILE A 180 13.51 40.62 -32.65
C ILE A 180 14.88 40.34 -33.29
N PHE A 181 15.42 39.13 -33.10
CA PHE A 181 16.69 38.71 -33.70
C PHE A 181 16.65 38.81 -35.23
N SER A 182 15.59 38.28 -35.86
CA SER A 182 15.41 38.32 -37.32
C SER A 182 15.30 39.75 -37.85
N GLN A 183 14.62 40.64 -37.10
CA GLN A 183 14.55 42.06 -37.47
C GLN A 183 15.92 42.75 -37.31
N ALA A 184 16.68 42.42 -36.27
CA ALA A 184 18.02 42.96 -36.07
C ALA A 184 18.97 42.51 -37.19
N GLU A 185 18.89 41.25 -37.61
CA GLU A 185 19.66 40.73 -38.76
C GLU A 185 19.37 41.53 -40.03
N ALA A 186 18.09 41.76 -40.35
CA ALA A 186 17.69 42.56 -41.50
C ALA A 186 18.19 44.02 -41.41
N LYS A 187 18.08 44.66 -40.23
CA LYS A 187 18.55 46.04 -40.01
C LYS A 187 20.07 46.16 -40.04
N LEU A 188 20.81 45.14 -39.60
CA LEU A 188 22.27 45.12 -39.69
C LEU A 188 22.70 45.04 -41.16
N ALA A 189 22.03 44.21 -41.97
CA ALA A 189 22.32 44.08 -43.39
C ALA A 189 22.12 45.40 -44.17
N THR A 190 21.19 46.26 -43.73
CA THR A 190 20.99 47.60 -44.29
C THR A 190 21.87 48.68 -43.65
N GLY A 191 22.73 48.32 -42.69
CA GLY A 191 23.58 49.25 -41.94
C GLY A 191 22.80 50.18 -40.99
N SER A 192 21.56 49.83 -40.65
CA SER A 192 20.65 50.66 -39.84
C SER A 192 20.83 50.47 -38.32
N ILE A 193 21.54 49.43 -37.90
CA ILE A 193 21.94 49.19 -36.50
C ILE A 193 23.43 48.80 -36.46
N SER A 194 24.02 48.89 -35.27
CA SER A 194 25.38 48.43 -34.98
C SER A 194 25.48 46.89 -34.86
N TYR A 195 26.70 46.36 -34.99
CA TYR A 195 26.95 44.94 -34.74
C TYR A 195 26.70 44.58 -33.26
N GLU A 196 26.98 45.51 -32.35
CA GLU A 196 26.74 45.35 -30.91
C GLU A 196 25.25 45.15 -30.60
N GLU A 197 24.35 45.90 -31.25
CA GLU A 197 22.90 45.74 -31.12
C GLU A 197 22.42 44.39 -31.66
N TYR A 198 22.91 43.97 -32.83
CA TYR A 198 22.65 42.64 -33.39
C TYR A 198 23.14 41.52 -32.46
N SER A 199 24.36 41.64 -31.96
CA SER A 199 24.98 40.66 -31.06
C SER A 199 24.18 40.52 -29.76
N SER A 200 23.66 41.62 -29.22
CA SER A 200 22.78 41.63 -28.05
C SER A 200 21.47 40.86 -28.30
N ALA A 201 20.80 41.11 -29.43
CA ALA A 201 19.58 40.38 -29.82
C ALA A 201 19.85 38.88 -30.03
N SER A 202 20.95 38.54 -30.69
CA SER A 202 21.39 37.15 -30.90
C SER A 202 21.67 36.44 -29.58
N LYS A 203 22.38 37.09 -28.65
CA LYS A 203 22.65 36.55 -27.32
C LYS A 203 21.36 36.30 -26.56
N LYS A 204 20.42 37.27 -26.55
CA LYS A 204 19.14 37.11 -25.87
C LYS A 204 18.34 35.91 -26.41
N TYR A 205 18.18 35.82 -27.72
CA TYR A 205 17.49 34.69 -28.36
C TYR A 205 18.12 33.34 -27.98
N ASN A 206 19.45 33.24 -28.01
CA ASN A 206 20.15 32.00 -27.64
C ASN A 206 20.01 31.67 -26.15
N ASP A 207 20.08 32.67 -25.27
CA ASP A 207 19.88 32.49 -23.83
C ASP A 207 18.46 31.97 -23.52
N ASP A 208 17.43 32.54 -24.17
CA ASP A 208 16.03 32.14 -23.96
C ASP A 208 15.71 30.77 -24.60
N ARG A 209 16.36 30.41 -25.71
CA ARG A 209 16.35 29.03 -26.23
C ARG A 209 16.96 28.02 -25.26
N PHE A 210 18.07 28.37 -24.62
CA PHE A 210 18.69 27.50 -23.63
C PHE A 210 17.78 27.29 -22.41
N LYS A 211 17.09 28.35 -21.96
CA LYS A 211 16.07 28.24 -20.90
C LYS A 211 14.93 27.31 -21.31
N LYS A 212 14.41 27.44 -22.53
CA LYS A 212 13.39 26.51 -23.07
C LYS A 212 13.85 25.06 -22.99
N MET A 213 15.07 24.74 -23.46
CA MET A 213 15.61 23.38 -23.40
C MET A 213 15.69 22.83 -21.97
N ASN A 214 16.04 23.68 -21.00
CA ASN A 214 16.05 23.27 -19.59
C ASN A 214 14.63 22.96 -19.08
N ILE A 215 13.64 23.79 -19.41
CA ILE A 215 12.24 23.57 -19.01
C ILE A 215 11.67 22.31 -19.66
N GLU A 216 11.97 22.05 -20.94
CA GLU A 216 11.58 20.81 -21.63
C GLU A 216 12.17 19.58 -20.95
N ARG A 217 13.47 19.62 -20.59
CA ARG A 217 14.10 18.56 -19.81
C ARG A 217 13.39 18.37 -18.47
N ASP A 218 13.14 19.45 -17.74
CA ASP A 218 12.54 19.38 -16.39
C ASP A 218 11.10 18.84 -16.44
N LEU A 219 10.33 19.20 -17.47
CA LEU A 219 9.02 18.60 -17.74
C LEU A 219 9.12 17.08 -18.00
N ASN A 220 10.09 16.66 -18.81
CA ASN A 220 10.32 15.25 -19.09
C ASN A 220 10.78 14.46 -17.87
N VAL A 221 11.64 15.05 -17.02
CA VAL A 221 12.09 14.43 -15.77
C VAL A 221 10.90 14.21 -14.83
N VAL A 222 10.08 15.24 -14.58
CA VAL A 222 8.91 15.10 -13.71
C VAL A 222 7.93 14.05 -14.25
N LYS A 223 7.75 14.00 -15.57
CA LYS A 223 6.96 12.94 -16.21
C LYS A 223 7.52 11.55 -15.91
N LEU A 224 8.82 11.33 -16.07
CA LEU A 224 9.46 10.05 -15.76
C LEU A 224 9.32 9.67 -14.28
N GLU A 225 9.46 10.64 -13.36
CA GLU A 225 9.27 10.42 -11.92
C GLU A 225 7.83 9.99 -11.59
N ILE A 226 6.83 10.59 -12.24
CA ILE A 226 5.43 10.17 -12.12
C ILE A 226 5.24 8.75 -12.64
N GLU A 227 5.78 8.45 -13.82
CA GLU A 227 5.69 7.13 -14.48
C GLU A 227 6.35 6.03 -13.65
N GLU A 228 7.47 6.31 -12.99
CA GLU A 228 8.13 5.40 -12.05
C GLU A 228 7.23 5.06 -10.86
N ILE A 229 6.51 6.05 -10.32
CA ILE A 229 5.61 5.85 -9.18
C ILE A 229 4.39 5.01 -9.59
N ILE A 230 3.74 5.34 -10.71
CA ILE A 230 2.47 4.73 -11.13
C ILE A 230 2.64 3.45 -11.97
N GLY A 231 3.85 3.20 -12.50
CA GLY A 231 4.19 2.01 -13.27
C GLY A 231 3.57 1.96 -14.68
N THR A 232 3.12 3.09 -15.21
CA THR A 232 2.55 3.24 -16.56
C THR A 232 2.87 4.62 -17.10
N LYS A 233 2.76 4.81 -18.42
CA LYS A 233 2.97 6.12 -19.05
C LYS A 233 1.93 7.13 -18.59
N LEU A 234 2.36 8.36 -18.32
CA LEU A 234 1.46 9.43 -17.87
C LEU A 234 0.47 9.82 -18.97
N ASP A 235 0.92 9.86 -20.23
CA ASP A 235 0.08 10.21 -21.38
C ASP A 235 -1.11 9.25 -21.54
N ASP A 236 -0.89 7.95 -21.31
CA ASP A 236 -1.94 6.94 -21.41
C ASP A 236 -3.03 7.14 -20.35
N VAL A 237 -2.65 7.63 -19.17
CA VAL A 237 -3.58 7.96 -18.08
C VAL A 237 -4.33 9.26 -18.40
N LEU A 238 -3.62 10.26 -18.92
CA LEU A 238 -4.21 11.55 -19.33
C LEU A 238 -5.18 11.38 -20.50
N ALA A 239 -4.92 10.50 -21.47
CA ALA A 239 -5.79 10.31 -22.64
C ALA A 239 -7.13 9.63 -22.32
N GLN A 240 -7.27 9.04 -21.14
CA GLN A 240 -8.50 8.39 -20.69
C GLN A 240 -9.48 9.36 -19.99
N HIS A 241 -9.09 10.64 -19.84
CA HIS A 241 -9.82 11.68 -19.12
C HIS A 241 -9.81 13.01 -19.88
#